data_AF-A0A0G0XVN4-F1
#
_entry.id   AF-A0A0G0XVN4-F1
#
_cell.length_a   1.000
_cell.length_b   1.000
_cell.length_c   1.000
_cell.angle_alpha   90.00
_cell.angle_beta   90.00
_cell.angle_gamma   90.00
#
_symmetry.space_group_name_H-M   'P 1'
#
loop_
_entity.id
_entity.type
_entity.pdbx_description
1 polymer ?
#
loop_
_entity_poly.entity_id
_entity_poly.type
_entity_poly.pdbx_seq_one_letter_code
_entity_poly.pdbx_strand_id
1 'polypeptide(L)' 'MIKFKSQIKNLTKAELAVKIVDLQKLLDMARLKNQRTYVLRKQLAIVKTALV' A
#
# COMPACT_ATOMS: atom_id res chain seq x y z
N MET A 1 -13.60 6.14 11.65
CA MET A 1 -12.73 6.01 10.46
C MET A 1 -11.43 5.33 10.90
N ILE A 2 -11.29 4.01 10.67
CA ILE A 2 -10.09 3.26 11.09
C ILE A 2 -8.89 3.77 10.27
N LYS A 3 -7.79 4.13 10.95
CA LYS A 3 -6.58 4.65 10.31
C LYS A 3 -5.85 3.49 9.60
N PHE A 4 -5.48 3.67 8.33
CA PHE A 4 -4.77 2.65 7.52
C PHE A 4 -3.55 2.04 8.22
N LYS A 5 -2.76 2.86 8.93
CA LYS A 5 -1.60 2.41 9.71
C LYS A 5 -1.96 1.37 10.78
N SER A 6 -3.14 1.47 11.40
CA SER A 6 -3.62 0.50 12.38
C SER A 6 -4.02 -0.82 11.74
N GLN A 7 -4.49 -0.82 10.50
CA GLN A 7 -4.80 -2.06 9.76
C GLN A 7 -3.52 -2.82 9.40
N ILE A 8 -2.47 -2.11 8.97
CA ILE A 8 -1.19 -2.71 8.60
C ILE A 8 -0.48 -3.37 9.79
N LYS A 9 -0.61 -2.82 11.01
CA LYS A 9 0.01 -3.38 12.21
C LYS A 9 -0.47 -4.79 12.59
N ASN A 10 -1.67 -5.16 12.18
CA ASN A 10 -2.26 -6.45 12.51
C ASN A 10 -2.05 -7.51 11.41
N LEU A 11 -1.39 -7.15 10.31
CA LEU A 11 -1.12 -8.06 9.21
C LEU A 11 0.15 -8.87 9.45
N THR A 12 0.14 -10.12 9.02
CA THR A 12 1.32 -10.99 8.95
C THR A 12 2.26 -10.55 7.83
N LYS A 13 3.52 -11.01 7.87
CA LYS A 13 4.51 -10.73 6.82
C LYS A 13 4.04 -11.16 5.42
N ALA A 14 3.34 -12.30 5.32
CA ALA A 14 2.79 -12.78 4.06
C ALA A 14 1.70 -11.84 3.51
N GLU A 15 0.78 -11.40 4.38
CA GLU A 15 -0.28 -10.46 3.99
C GLU A 15 0.28 -9.10 3.60
N LEU A 16 1.31 -8.61 4.29
CA LEU A 16 2.02 -7.39 3.94
C LEU A 16 2.65 -7.49 2.54
N ALA A 17 3.28 -8.62 2.20
CA ALA A 17 3.85 -8.85 0.88
C ALA A 17 2.79 -8.83 -0.22
N VAL A 18 1.64 -9.48 -0.01
CA VAL A 18 0.49 -9.41 -0.94
C VAL A 18 0.01 -7.96 -1.10
N LYS A 19 -0.11 -7.22 -0.01
CA LYS A 19 -0.56 -5.83 -0.03
C LYS A 19 0.39 -4.90 -0.79
N ILE A 20 1.69 -5.15 -0.75
CA ILE A 20 2.69 -4.42 -1.55
C ILE A 20 2.43 -4.63 -3.04
N VAL A 21 2.21 -5.88 -3.46
CA VAL A 21 1.93 -6.22 -4.87
C VAL A 21 0.63 -5.56 -5.34
N ASP A 22 -0.41 -5.59 -4.53
CA ASP A 22 -1.70 -4.95 -4.86
C ASP A 22 -1.57 -3.44 -5.01
N LEU A 23 -0.89 -2.77 -4.06
CA LEU A 23 -0.65 -1.33 -4.12
C LEU A 23 0.21 -0.93 -5.32
N GLN A 24 1.16 -1.78 -5.71
CA GLN A 24 1.97 -1.56 -6.91
C GLN A 24 1.11 -1.63 -8.18
N LYS A 25 0.26 -2.64 -8.32
CA LYS A 25 -0.68 -2.75 -9.46
C LYS A 25 -1.61 -1.54 -9.53
N LEU A 26 -2.14 -1.09 -8.39
CA LEU A 26 -2.99 0.11 -8.32
C LEU A 26 -2.23 1.37 -8.72
N LEU A 27 -0.95 1.51 -8.34
CA LEU A 27 -0.11 2.61 -8.77
C LEU A 27 0.11 2.62 -10.27
N ASP A 28 0.37 1.46 -10.86
CA ASP A 28 0.62 1.35 -12.30
C ASP A 28 -0.66 1.64 -13.10
N MET A 29 -1.82 1.13 -12.65
CA MET A 29 -3.11 1.52 -13.23
C MET A 29 -3.40 3.03 -13.08
N ALA A 30 -3.11 3.61 -11.92
CA ALA A 30 -3.32 5.04 -11.69
C ALA A 30 -2.40 5.89 -12.58
N ARG A 31 -1.17 5.46 -12.82
CA ARG A 31 -0.22 6.11 -13.76
C ARG A 31 -0.76 6.08 -15.19
N LEU A 32 -1.22 4.93 -15.66
CA LEU A 32 -1.81 4.80 -17.01
C LEU A 32 -3.02 5.72 -17.20
N LYS A 33 -3.81 5.93 -16.14
CA LYS A 33 -4.98 6.82 -16.14
C LYS A 33 -4.66 8.29 -15.82
N ASN A 34 -3.38 8.67 -15.70
CA ASN A 34 -2.94 10.01 -15.25
C ASN A 34 -3.61 10.49 -13.95
N GLN A 35 -3.91 9.56 -13.04
CA GLN A 35 -4.54 9.85 -11.75
C GLN A 35 -3.51 10.20 -10.69
N ARG A 36 -3.95 10.92 -9.64
CA ARG A 36 -3.08 11.31 -8.52
C ARG A 36 -2.64 10.06 -7.73
N THR A 37 -1.34 9.79 -7.74
CA THR A 37 -0.73 8.60 -7.10
C THR A 37 -0.21 8.84 -5.67
N TYR A 38 -0.26 10.08 -5.16
CA TYR A 38 0.38 10.44 -3.87
C TYR A 38 -0.09 9.57 -2.70
N VAL A 39 -1.40 9.34 -2.58
CA VAL A 39 -1.98 8.53 -1.49
C VAL A 39 -1.49 7.08 -1.58
N LEU A 40 -1.53 6.49 -2.78
CA LEU A 40 -1.08 5.12 -3.01
C LEU A 40 0.43 4.96 -2.72
N ARG A 41 1.25 5.93 -3.13
CA ARG A 41 2.70 5.94 -2.81
C ARG A 41 2.94 6.01 -1.31
N LYS A 42 2.18 6.84 -0.59
CA LYS A 42 2.27 6.94 0.88
C LYS A 42 1.84 5.64 1.56
N GLN A 43 0.76 5.02 1.10
CA GLN A 43 0.31 3.73 1.60
C GLN A 43 1.35 2.63 1.35
N LEU A 44 1.92 2.57 0.15
CA LEU A 44 2.96 1.61 -0.19
C LEU A 44 4.19 1.74 0.71
N ALA A 45 4.64 2.98 0.98
CA ALA A 45 5.75 3.23 1.89
C ALA A 45 5.45 2.71 3.31
N ILE A 46 4.25 2.97 3.84
CA ILE A 46 3.83 2.49 5.17
C ILE A 46 3.89 0.96 5.23
N VAL A 47 3.39 0.26 4.21
CA VAL A 47 3.39 -1.21 4.17
C VAL A 47 4.82 -1.76 4.07
N LYS A 48 5.67 -1.16 3.23
CA LYS A 48 7.08 -1.55 3.12
C LYS A 48 7.82 -1.38 4.45
N THR A 49 7.62 -0.26 5.14
CA THR A 49 8.21 -0.03 6.47
C THR A 49 7.71 -1.01 7.52
N ALA A 50 6.47 -1.50 7.42
CA ALA A 50 5.94 -2.48 8.36
C ALA A 50 6.41 -3.92 8.09
N LEU A 51 6.90 -4.20 6.87
CA LEU A 51 7.43 -5.50 6.49
C LEU A 51 8.90 -5.69 6.93
N VAL A 52 9.68 -4.60 6.92
CA VAL A 52 11.06 -4.53 7.43
C VAL A 52 11.06 -4.70 8.94
#